data_AF-A0A2D4SC90-F1
#
_entry.id   AF-A0A2D4SC90-F1
#
_cell.length_a   1.000
_cell.length_b   1.000
_cell.length_c   1.000
_cell.angle_alpha   90.00
_cell.angle_beta   90.00
_cell.angle_gamma   90.00
#
_symmetry.space_group_name_H-M   'P 1'
#
loop_
_entity.id
_entity.type
_entity.pdbx_description
1 polymer ?
#
loop_
_entity_poly.entity_id
_entity_poly.type
_entity_poly.pdbx_seq_one_letter_code
_entity_poly.pdbx_strand_id
1 'polypeptide(L)'
;MAMNTSRILCALLLTVASTAASAAEPLSASELAECARLSLDMEQTAATLRENAAQFEADHAELDRLHADVRPMEKGAGDRWSRYNRAIDAYQEKIGPLETQVEQINRQQARFAELCAGRPYNPADLEALPDAQRQAMESGPSDISIPRIRRR
;
A
#
# COMPACT_ATOMS: atom_id res chain seq x y z
N MET A 1 52.91 -41.73 -42.57
CA MET A 1 51.62 -41.01 -42.56
C MET A 1 51.26 -40.71 -41.11
N ALA A 2 51.45 -39.47 -40.67
CA ALA A 2 51.09 -39.01 -39.34
C ALA A 2 50.19 -37.78 -39.54
N MET A 3 48.94 -37.86 -39.11
CA MET A 3 48.00 -36.75 -39.16
C MET A 3 47.73 -36.24 -37.74
N ASN A 4 48.11 -34.99 -37.56
CA ASN A 4 47.70 -34.05 -36.51
C ASN A 4 46.21 -34.15 -36.19
N THR A 5 45.88 -34.05 -34.90
CA THR A 5 44.56 -33.56 -34.48
C THR A 5 44.72 -32.43 -33.47
N SER A 6 44.11 -31.32 -33.85
CA SER A 6 44.23 -29.97 -33.33
C SER A 6 43.76 -29.80 -31.88
N ARG A 7 44.49 -28.91 -31.20
CA ARG A 7 44.07 -28.18 -30.00
C ARG A 7 42.91 -27.24 -30.36
N ILE A 8 41.83 -27.27 -29.58
CA ILE A 8 40.86 -26.18 -29.51
C ILE A 8 40.77 -25.77 -28.04
N LEU A 9 41.46 -24.68 -27.69
CA LEU A 9 41.25 -23.93 -26.46
C LEU A 9 39.96 -23.11 -26.65
N CYS A 10 38.88 -23.49 -25.99
CA CYS A 10 37.74 -22.60 -25.77
C CYS A 10 37.99 -21.79 -24.49
N ALA A 11 38.48 -20.56 -24.65
CA ALA A 11 38.46 -19.56 -23.60
C ALA A 11 37.02 -19.06 -23.42
N LEU A 12 36.33 -19.52 -22.37
CA LEU A 12 35.10 -18.88 -21.90
C LEU A 12 35.49 -17.56 -21.23
N LEU A 13 35.33 -16.47 -21.98
CA LEU A 13 35.25 -15.12 -21.43
C LEU A 13 33.95 -15.00 -20.63
N LEU A 14 34.06 -15.13 -19.30
CA LEU A 14 33.05 -14.66 -18.36
C LEU A 14 33.02 -13.13 -18.43
N THR A 15 32.22 -12.57 -19.34
CA THR A 15 31.79 -11.18 -19.24
C THR A 15 30.87 -11.07 -18.03
N VAL A 16 31.45 -10.70 -16.88
CA VAL A 16 30.71 -10.21 -15.73
C VAL A 16 30.08 -8.89 -16.16
N ALA A 17 28.83 -8.94 -16.59
CA ALA A 17 28.02 -7.75 -16.74
C ALA A 17 27.78 -7.21 -15.33
N SER A 18 28.70 -6.35 -14.86
CA SER A 18 28.45 -5.48 -13.72
C SER A 18 27.28 -4.60 -14.12
N THR A 19 26.06 -5.01 -13.75
CA THR A 19 24.93 -4.10 -13.64
C THR A 19 25.35 -3.05 -12.63
N ALA A 20 25.86 -1.93 -13.13
CA ALA A 20 26.00 -0.71 -12.36
C ALA A 20 24.57 -0.32 -11.97
N ALA A 21 24.14 -0.82 -10.81
CA ALA A 21 23.08 -0.17 -10.05
C ALA A 21 23.55 1.27 -9.93
N SER A 22 22.91 2.20 -10.64
CA SER A 22 23.20 3.61 -10.44
C SER A 22 22.96 3.86 -8.96
N ALA A 23 24.04 4.07 -8.20
CA ALA A 23 23.95 4.34 -6.79
C ALA A 23 23.08 5.60 -6.66
N ALA A 24 21.82 5.42 -6.25
CA ALA A 24 20.91 6.52 -6.08
C ALA A 24 21.53 7.49 -5.07
N GLU A 25 21.47 8.79 -5.37
CA GLU A 25 22.05 9.81 -4.50
C GLU A 25 21.48 9.65 -3.08
N PRO A 26 22.33 9.67 -2.03
CA PRO A 26 21.85 9.59 -0.67
C PRO A 26 20.79 10.65 -0.39
N LEU A 27 19.82 10.33 0.46
CA LEU A 27 18.85 11.31 0.94
C LEU A 27 19.59 12.38 1.75
N SER A 28 19.33 13.65 1.42
CA SER A 28 19.63 14.76 2.32
C SER A 28 18.80 14.65 3.60
N ALA A 29 19.24 15.30 4.68
CA ALA A 29 18.51 15.32 5.95
C ALA A 29 17.04 15.78 5.78
N SER A 30 16.78 16.75 4.90
CA SER A 30 15.42 17.21 4.60
C SER A 30 14.58 16.16 3.86
N GLU A 31 15.15 15.47 2.88
CA GLU A 31 14.45 14.40 2.17
C GLU A 31 14.18 13.21 3.10
N LEU A 32 15.15 12.87 3.97
CA LEU A 32 14.98 11.82 4.97
C LEU A 32 13.83 12.15 5.94
N ALA A 33 13.76 13.38 6.44
CA ALA A 33 12.67 13.83 7.30
C ALA A 33 11.31 13.75 6.59
N GLU A 34 11.26 14.09 5.29
CA GLU A 34 10.05 13.92 4.49
C GLU A 34 9.65 12.44 4.32
N CYS A 35 10.60 11.57 4.01
CA CYS A 35 10.39 10.13 3.91
C CYS A 35 9.86 9.54 5.22
N ALA A 36 10.43 9.96 6.35
CA ALA A 36 10.02 9.49 7.66
C ALA A 36 8.62 9.97 8.05
N ARG A 37 8.28 11.21 7.70
CA ARG A 37 6.90 11.73 7.87
C ARG A 37 5.91 10.96 7.01
N LEU A 38 6.25 10.67 5.75
CA LEU A 38 5.40 9.86 4.87
C LEU A 38 5.19 8.47 5.46
N SER A 39 6.24 7.81 5.95
CA SER A 39 6.14 6.48 6.59
C SER A 39 5.20 6.52 7.79
N LEU A 40 5.40 7.48 8.70
CA LEU A 40 4.57 7.63 9.90
C LEU A 40 3.10 7.92 9.57
N ASP A 41 2.83 8.82 8.62
CA ASP A 41 1.46 9.13 8.19
C ASP A 41 0.77 7.88 7.62
N MET A 42 1.50 7.06 6.87
CA MET A 42 0.96 5.80 6.32
C MET A 42 0.67 4.78 7.41
N GLU A 43 1.54 4.63 8.42
CA GLU A 43 1.31 3.71 9.55
C GLU A 43 0.04 4.10 10.33
N GLN A 44 -0.13 5.40 10.62
CA GLN A 44 -1.29 5.93 11.33
C GLN A 44 -2.58 5.76 10.52
N THR A 45 -2.54 6.05 9.23
CA THR A 45 -3.69 5.88 8.33
C THR A 45 -4.06 4.40 8.22
N ALA A 46 -3.08 3.51 8.09
CA ALA A 46 -3.32 2.07 8.04
C ALA A 46 -3.85 1.48 9.35
N ALA A 47 -3.41 1.99 10.51
CA ALA A 47 -3.99 1.62 11.79
C ALA A 47 -5.48 1.97 11.85
N THR A 48 -5.82 3.21 11.48
CA THR A 48 -7.20 3.69 11.40
C THR A 48 -8.03 2.83 10.43
N LEU A 49 -7.51 2.51 9.25
CA LEU A 49 -8.20 1.65 8.28
C LEU A 49 -8.43 0.24 8.83
N ARG A 50 -7.45 -0.35 9.52
CA ARG A 50 -7.57 -1.70 10.13
C ARG A 50 -8.61 -1.73 11.24
N GLU A 51 -8.65 -0.73 12.10
CA GLU A 51 -9.66 -0.62 13.16
C GLU A 51 -11.08 -0.59 12.60
N ASN A 52 -11.26 0.12 11.48
CA ASN A 52 -12.58 0.27 10.88
C ASN A 52 -12.94 -0.85 9.88
N ALA A 53 -11.97 -1.65 9.39
CA ALA A 53 -12.18 -2.68 8.38
C ALA A 53 -13.27 -3.69 8.73
N ALA A 54 -13.31 -4.16 9.98
CA ALA A 54 -14.30 -5.12 10.44
C ALA A 54 -15.73 -4.54 10.41
N GLN A 55 -15.86 -3.26 10.75
CA GLN A 55 -17.16 -2.57 10.70
C GLN A 55 -17.65 -2.43 9.26
N PHE A 56 -16.78 -2.18 8.28
CA PHE A 56 -17.21 -2.10 6.87
C PHE A 56 -17.65 -3.44 6.30
N GLU A 57 -16.93 -4.51 6.58
CA GLU A 57 -17.35 -5.84 6.13
C GLU A 57 -18.72 -6.21 6.75
N ALA A 58 -18.97 -5.83 8.01
CA ALA A 58 -20.26 -6.01 8.65
C ALA A 58 -21.36 -5.15 8.00
N ASP A 59 -21.13 -3.85 7.78
CA ASP A 59 -22.09 -2.96 7.15
C ASP A 59 -22.40 -3.40 5.70
N HIS A 60 -21.38 -3.84 4.94
CA HIS A 60 -21.56 -4.37 3.59
C HIS A 60 -22.37 -5.67 3.59
N ALA A 61 -22.09 -6.60 4.51
CA ALA A 61 -22.86 -7.84 4.63
C ALA A 61 -24.33 -7.58 4.97
N GLU A 62 -24.62 -6.57 5.82
CA GLU A 62 -26.00 -6.18 6.11
C GLU A 62 -26.70 -5.55 4.91
N LEU A 63 -26.00 -4.74 4.11
CA LEU A 63 -26.55 -4.23 2.84
C LEU A 63 -26.89 -5.35 1.87
N ASP A 64 -26.02 -6.36 1.72
CA ASP A 64 -26.26 -7.52 0.86
C ASP A 64 -27.49 -8.31 1.35
N ARG A 65 -27.62 -8.50 2.67
CA ARG A 65 -28.76 -9.17 3.29
C ARG A 65 -30.07 -8.38 3.06
N LEU A 66 -30.05 -7.07 3.29
CA LEU A 66 -31.21 -6.20 3.07
C LEU A 66 -31.61 -6.16 1.59
N HIS A 67 -30.64 -6.16 0.68
CA HIS A 67 -30.92 -6.21 -0.76
C HIS A 67 -31.56 -7.54 -1.16
N ALA A 68 -31.04 -8.67 -0.65
CA ALA A 68 -31.58 -10.00 -0.91
C ALA A 68 -33.02 -10.17 -0.37
N ASP A 69 -33.34 -9.52 0.75
CA ASP A 69 -34.70 -9.47 1.31
C ASP A 69 -35.70 -8.71 0.44
N VAL A 70 -35.22 -7.84 -0.47
CA VAL A 70 -36.10 -7.14 -1.42
C VAL A 70 -36.48 -8.11 -2.53
N ARG A 71 -37.68 -8.66 -2.40
CA ARG A 71 -38.32 -9.44 -3.46
C ARG A 71 -39.43 -8.60 -4.11
N PRO A 72 -39.29 -8.26 -5.40
CA PRO A 72 -40.32 -7.54 -6.12
C PRO A 72 -41.66 -8.31 -6.05
N MET A 73 -42.77 -7.58 -5.96
CA MET A 73 -44.16 -8.11 -5.94
C MET A 73 -44.61 -8.82 -4.65
N GLU A 74 -43.76 -8.93 -3.62
CA GLU A 74 -44.20 -9.41 -2.31
C GLU A 74 -44.86 -8.32 -1.47
N LYS A 75 -45.80 -8.71 -0.60
CA LYS A 75 -46.39 -7.78 0.38
C LYS A 75 -45.29 -7.20 1.27
N GLY A 76 -45.29 -5.87 1.43
CA GLY A 76 -44.28 -5.14 2.19
C GLY A 76 -42.95 -4.92 1.45
N ALA A 77 -42.86 -5.18 0.14
CA ALA A 77 -41.66 -4.90 -0.66
C ALA A 77 -41.27 -3.40 -0.64
N GLY A 78 -42.25 -2.49 -0.61
CA GLY A 78 -41.99 -1.05 -0.47
C GLY A 78 -41.25 -0.70 0.82
N ASP A 79 -41.71 -1.23 1.96
CA ASP A 79 -41.06 -1.00 3.25
C ASP A 79 -39.66 -1.60 3.31
N ARG A 80 -39.46 -2.77 2.68
CA ARG A 80 -38.13 -3.40 2.55
C ARG A 80 -37.20 -2.54 1.69
N TRP A 81 -37.69 -2.01 0.57
CA TRP A 81 -36.94 -1.10 -0.29
C TRP A 81 -36.54 0.19 0.44
N SER A 82 -37.47 0.80 1.18
CA SER A 82 -37.15 1.99 1.98
C SER A 82 -36.14 1.71 3.09
N ARG A 83 -36.16 0.53 3.73
CA ARG A 83 -35.14 0.13 4.72
C ARG A 83 -33.77 -0.03 4.08
N TYR A 84 -33.71 -0.70 2.93
CA TYR A 84 -32.48 -0.89 2.18
C TYR A 84 -31.88 0.44 1.73
N ASN A 85 -32.67 1.35 1.15
CA ASN A 85 -32.16 2.66 0.73
C ASN A 85 -31.61 3.48 1.89
N ARG A 86 -32.30 3.52 3.04
CA ARG A 86 -31.78 4.21 4.24
C ARG A 86 -30.45 3.60 4.73
N ALA A 87 -30.31 2.28 4.63
CA ALA A 87 -29.07 1.61 4.98
C ALA A 87 -27.94 1.98 4.00
N ILE A 88 -28.24 2.09 2.69
CA ILE A 88 -27.27 2.57 1.69
C ILE A 88 -26.83 4.00 2.02
N ASP A 89 -27.77 4.90 2.28
CA ASP A 89 -27.44 6.31 2.55
C ASP A 89 -26.52 6.42 3.78
N ALA A 90 -26.86 5.70 4.86
CA ALA A 90 -26.02 5.65 6.06
C ALA A 90 -24.64 5.01 5.81
N TYR A 91 -24.56 4.00 4.94
CA TYR A 91 -23.27 3.41 4.55
C TYR A 91 -22.42 4.38 3.72
N GLN A 92 -23.03 5.12 2.80
CA GLN A 92 -22.33 6.11 1.97
C GLN A 92 -21.73 7.24 2.80
N GLU A 93 -22.45 7.73 3.80
CA GLU A 93 -21.94 8.72 4.75
C GLU A 93 -20.69 8.23 5.49
N LYS A 94 -20.65 6.93 5.82
CA LYS A 94 -19.52 6.33 6.53
C LYS A 94 -18.34 6.01 5.61
N ILE A 95 -18.58 5.51 4.39
CA ILE A 95 -17.52 4.98 3.51
C ILE A 95 -16.67 6.08 2.85
N GLY A 96 -17.24 7.24 2.54
CA GLY A 96 -16.54 8.33 1.84
C GLY A 96 -15.23 8.77 2.52
N PRO A 97 -15.21 9.02 3.85
CA PRO A 97 -13.99 9.32 4.58
C PRO A 97 -12.89 8.26 4.46
N LEU A 98 -13.25 6.98 4.27
CA LEU A 98 -12.25 5.90 4.21
C LEU A 98 -11.76 5.66 2.80
N GLU A 99 -12.61 5.83 1.80
CA GLU A 99 -12.14 5.89 0.42
C GLU A 99 -11.10 7.00 0.26
N THR A 100 -11.33 8.14 0.90
CA THR A 100 -10.36 9.24 0.95
C THR A 100 -9.05 8.82 1.64
N GLN A 101 -9.11 8.09 2.76
CA GLN A 101 -7.94 7.56 3.46
C GLN A 101 -7.18 6.52 2.62
N VAL A 102 -7.88 5.61 1.94
CA VAL A 102 -7.29 4.63 1.02
C VAL A 102 -6.59 5.33 -0.16
N GLU A 103 -7.21 6.36 -0.72
CA GLU A 103 -6.58 7.14 -1.79
C GLU A 103 -5.36 7.92 -1.29
N GLN A 104 -5.43 8.47 -0.08
CA GLN A 104 -4.32 9.16 0.55
C GLN A 104 -3.12 8.23 0.75
N ILE A 105 -3.33 7.05 1.33
CA ILE A 105 -2.23 6.11 1.59
C ILE A 105 -1.62 5.59 0.28
N ASN A 106 -2.42 5.36 -0.77
CA ASN A 106 -1.93 4.97 -2.08
C ASN A 106 -1.05 6.07 -2.71
N ARG A 107 -1.44 7.35 -2.59
CA ARG A 107 -0.62 8.48 -3.03
C ARG A 107 0.67 8.61 -2.23
N GLN A 108 0.61 8.40 -0.92
CA GLN A 108 1.79 8.42 -0.05
C GLN A 108 2.76 7.30 -0.38
N GLN A 109 2.27 6.08 -0.64
CA GLN A 109 3.08 4.95 -1.09
C GLN A 109 3.78 5.24 -2.42
N ALA A 110 3.06 5.77 -3.41
CA ALA A 110 3.64 6.14 -4.69
C ALA A 110 4.74 7.20 -4.52
N ARG A 111 4.49 8.22 -3.69
CA ARG A 111 5.45 9.28 -3.41
C ARG A 111 6.68 8.76 -2.65
N PHE A 112 6.50 7.87 -1.69
CA PHE A 112 7.61 7.24 -0.98
C PHE A 112 8.44 6.37 -1.94
N ALA A 113 7.80 5.59 -2.81
CA ALA A 113 8.49 4.78 -3.81
C ALA A 113 9.33 5.62 -4.78
N GLU A 114 8.84 6.80 -5.15
CA GLU A 114 9.56 7.75 -6.01
C GLU A 114 10.73 8.43 -5.30
N LEU A 115 10.51 8.93 -4.08
CA LEU A 115 11.46 9.83 -3.41
C LEU A 115 12.45 9.12 -2.50
N CYS A 116 12.07 7.96 -1.94
CA CYS A 116 12.73 7.37 -0.77
C CYS A 116 13.22 5.94 -1.00
N ALA A 117 12.45 5.12 -1.72
CA ALA A 117 12.71 3.68 -1.81
C ALA A 117 14.08 3.37 -2.44
N GLY A 118 14.88 2.58 -1.73
CA GLY A 118 16.20 2.15 -2.21
C GLY A 118 17.29 3.23 -2.18
N ARG A 119 17.01 4.44 -1.70
CA ARG A 119 18.02 5.49 -1.53
C ARG A 119 18.74 5.33 -0.18
N PRO A 120 20.08 5.34 -0.16
CA PRO A 120 20.82 5.31 1.10
C PRO A 120 20.62 6.63 1.86
N TYR A 121 20.88 6.63 3.16
CA TYR A 121 20.85 7.83 3.99
C TYR A 121 21.92 7.75 5.08
N ASN A 122 22.25 8.90 5.67
CA ASN A 122 23.22 8.99 6.76
C ASN A 122 22.56 8.59 8.10
N PRO A 123 23.14 7.64 8.87
CA PRO A 123 22.61 7.24 10.17
C PRO A 123 22.46 8.40 11.17
N ALA A 124 23.38 9.38 11.16
CA ALA A 124 23.29 10.53 12.07
C ALA A 124 22.05 11.40 11.79
N ASP A 125 21.64 11.51 10.53
CA ASP A 125 20.44 12.25 10.15
C ASP A 125 19.17 11.49 10.58
N LEU A 126 19.20 10.15 10.55
CA LEU A 126 18.12 9.30 11.07
C LEU A 126 17.98 9.43 12.59
N GLU A 127 19.11 9.42 13.31
CA GLU A 127 19.13 9.59 14.78
C GLU A 127 18.62 10.96 15.21
N ALA A 128 18.81 11.99 14.38
CA ALA A 128 18.32 13.35 14.64
C ALA A 128 16.79 13.51 14.46
N LEU A 129 16.11 12.52 13.87
CA LEU A 129 14.65 12.56 13.71
C LEU A 129 13.93 12.34 15.05
N PRO A 130 12.69 12.86 15.18
CA PRO A 130 11.79 12.47 16.27
C PRO A 130 11.61 10.96 16.35
N ASP A 131 11.50 10.42 17.57
CA ASP A 131 11.46 8.96 17.83
C ASP A 131 10.41 8.22 16.99
N ALA A 132 9.19 8.77 16.89
CA ALA A 132 8.11 8.16 16.11
C ALA A 132 8.43 8.08 14.61
N GLN A 133 9.10 9.10 14.06
CA GLN A 133 9.49 9.13 12.65
C GLN A 133 10.64 8.16 12.37
N ARG A 134 11.62 8.10 13.28
CA ARG A 134 12.72 7.13 13.19
C ARG A 134 12.19 5.70 13.24
N GLN A 135 11.31 5.40 14.19
CA GLN A 135 10.71 4.08 14.31
C GLN A 135 9.90 3.69 13.07
N ALA A 136 9.16 4.63 12.48
CA ALA A 136 8.42 4.41 11.23
C ALA A 136 9.33 4.17 10.00
N MET A 137 10.56 4.68 10.01
CA MET A 137 11.56 4.39 8.97
C MET A 137 12.21 3.02 9.17
N GLU A 138 12.38 2.58 10.43
CA GLU A 138 12.95 1.28 10.79
C GLU A 138 11.99 0.12 10.50
N SER A 139 10.69 0.30 10.75
CA SER A 139 9.63 -0.66 10.38
C SER A 139 9.47 -0.76 8.86
N GLY A 140 9.62 0.37 8.16
CA GLY A 140 9.52 0.45 6.71
C GLY A 140 8.08 0.34 6.19
N PRO A 141 7.74 1.04 5.09
CA PRO A 141 6.35 1.10 4.62
C PRO A 141 5.88 -0.16 3.90
N SER A 142 6.78 -1.10 3.57
CA SER A 142 6.45 -2.37 2.91
C SER A 142 5.58 -3.30 3.76
N ASP A 143 5.60 -3.13 5.08
CA ASP A 143 4.83 -3.96 6.00
C ASP A 143 3.41 -3.42 6.27
N ILE A 144 3.08 -2.27 5.65
CA ILE A 144 1.79 -1.60 5.82
C ILE A 144 0.72 -2.31 4.97
N SER A 145 -0.04 -3.20 5.61
CA SER A 145 -1.20 -3.86 5.01
C SER A 145 -2.42 -2.92 4.99
N ILE A 146 -2.86 -2.56 3.78
CA ILE A 146 -4.08 -1.75 3.56
C ILE A 146 -5.26 -2.72 3.34
N PRO A 147 -6.33 -2.66 4.16
CA PRO A 147 -7.54 -3.43 3.93
C PRO A 147 -8.15 -3.10 2.57
N ARG A 148 -8.60 -4.12 1.82
CA ARG A 148 -9.37 -3.90 0.59
C ARG A 148 -10.79 -3.48 0.97
N ILE A 149 -11.15 -2.24 0.66
CA ILE A 149 -12.54 -1.77 0.78
C ILE A 149 -13.24 -2.06 -0.54
N ARG A 150 -14.33 -2.85 -0.53
CA ARG A 150 -15.13 -3.10 -1.73
C ARG A 150 -15.87 -1.83 -2.13
N ARG A 151 -15.59 -1.35 -3.35
CA ARG A 151 -16.43 -0.36 -4.02
C ARG A 151 -17.57 -1.10 -4.74
N ARG A 152 -18.75 -0.49 -4.70
CA ARG A 152 -19.99 -1.04 -5.29
C ARG A 152 -19.94 -1.09 -6.81
#